data_AF-X1TQD3-F1
#
_entry.id   AF-X1TQD3-F1
#
_cell.length_a   1.000
_cell.length_b   1.000
_cell.length_c   1.000
_cell.angle_alpha   90.00
_cell.angle_beta   90.00
_cell.angle_gamma   90.00
#
_symmetry.space_group_name_H-M   'P 1'
#
loop_
_entity.id
_entity.type
_entity.pdbx_description
1 polymer ?
#
loop_
_entity_poly.entity_id
_entity_poly.type
_entity_poly.pdbx_seq_one_letter_code
_entity_poly.pdbx_strand_id
1 'polypeptide(L)'
;MVTEECCACGILFAMPQEVNERLRTKGGTFYCPNGHPQAYTEPDIEVLRKKLLAEQRRSQHFETQLNGALDNLNTTKKELRRTKKRVNAGVCPYCRRHFTNVERHIHCKHPEEVHK
;
A
#
# COMPACT_ATOMS: atom_id res chain seq x y z
N MET A 1 31.73 -21.90 26.42
CA MET A 1 30.51 -21.63 27.23
C MET A 1 30.05 -20.22 26.94
N VAL A 2 28.75 -19.95 27.05
CA VAL A 2 28.16 -18.61 26.84
C VAL A 2 27.40 -18.17 28.09
N THR A 3 27.38 -16.87 28.36
CA THR A 3 26.64 -16.27 29.48
C THR A 3 25.28 -15.76 29.01
N GLU A 4 24.23 -16.06 29.76
CA GLU A 4 22.87 -15.62 29.48
C GLU A 4 22.24 -15.03 30.75
N GLU A 5 21.32 -14.09 30.56
CA GLU A 5 20.59 -13.43 31.64
C GLU A 5 19.16 -13.97 31.70
N CYS A 6 18.67 -14.23 32.91
CA CYS A 6 17.27 -14.64 33.07
C CYS A 6 16.31 -13.47 32.82
N CYS A 7 15.38 -13.63 31.86
CA CYS A 7 14.37 -12.61 31.55
C CYS A 7 13.38 -12.31 32.69
N ALA A 8 13.28 -13.16 33.70
CA ALA A 8 12.39 -12.99 34.83
C ALA A 8 13.08 -12.42 36.08
N CYS A 9 14.25 -12.94 36.43
CA CYS A 9 14.93 -12.58 37.68
C CYS A 9 16.32 -11.93 37.50
N GLY A 10 16.76 -11.70 36.26
CA GLY A 10 18.00 -10.97 35.95
C GLY A 10 19.30 -11.66 36.35
N ILE A 11 19.25 -12.93 36.77
CA ILE A 11 20.46 -13.67 37.16
C ILE A 11 21.29 -13.99 35.92
N LEU A 12 22.58 -13.71 35.97
CA LEU A 12 23.55 -14.12 34.98
C LEU A 12 23.99 -15.56 35.25
N PHE A 13 23.91 -16.42 34.23
CA PHE A 13 24.34 -17.81 34.33
C PHE A 13 25.02 -18.29 33.05
N ALA A 14 25.87 -19.30 33.16
CA ALA A 14 26.56 -19.89 32.02
C ALA A 14 25.83 -21.12 31.50
N MET A 15 25.84 -21.29 30.17
CA MET A 15 25.35 -22.50 29.50
C MET A 15 26.33 -22.99 28.43
N PRO A 16 26.31 -24.29 28.07
CA PRO A 16 27.08 -24.79 26.95
C PRO A 16 26.68 -24.11 25.65
N GLN A 17 27.67 -23.78 24.81
CA GLN A 17 27.46 -23.07 23.55
C GLN A 17 26.54 -23.86 22.61
N GLU A 18 26.74 -25.16 22.50
CA GLU A 18 25.90 -26.06 21.69
C GLU A 18 24.42 -26.01 22.08
N VAL A 19 24.12 -25.89 23.38
CA VAL A 19 22.75 -25.80 23.89
C VAL A 19 22.14 -24.44 23.52
N ASN A 20 22.92 -23.37 23.62
CA ASN A 20 22.48 -22.02 23.22
C ASN A 20 22.14 -21.96 21.73
N GLU A 21 23.05 -22.45 20.87
CA GLU A 21 22.86 -22.51 19.43
C GLU A 21 21.64 -23.36 19.05
N ARG A 22 21.47 -24.52 19.70
CA ARG A 22 20.30 -25.38 19.50
C ARG A 22 19.00 -24.66 19.87
N LEU A 23 18.97 -23.96 21.00
CA LEU A 23 17.76 -23.26 21.46
C LEU A 23 17.44 -22.03 20.60
N ARG A 24 18.45 -21.34 20.05
CA ARG A 24 18.24 -20.21 19.12
C ARG A 24 17.76 -20.68 17.75
N THR A 25 18.27 -21.81 17.25
CA THR A 25 17.95 -22.33 15.91
C THR A 25 16.69 -23.18 15.85
N LYS A 26 16.49 -24.07 16.82
CA LYS A 26 15.36 -25.03 16.85
C LYS A 26 14.26 -24.60 17.82
N GLY A 27 14.49 -23.56 18.62
CA GLY A 27 13.63 -23.21 19.74
C GLY A 27 13.75 -24.21 20.89
N GLY A 28 12.89 -24.01 21.90
CA GLY A 28 12.81 -24.84 23.09
C GLY A 28 12.72 -24.00 24.35
N THR A 29 12.24 -24.63 25.42
CA THR A 29 12.20 -24.01 26.75
C THR A 29 13.44 -24.43 27.55
N PHE A 30 14.10 -23.46 28.18
CA PHE A 30 15.20 -23.65 29.10
C PHE A 30 14.92 -22.93 30.42
N TYR A 31 15.63 -23.30 31.48
CA TYR A 31 15.38 -22.78 32.82
C TYR A 31 16.62 -22.09 33.35
N CYS A 32 16.43 -20.96 34.02
CA CYS A 32 17.51 -20.37 34.81
C CYS A 32 17.80 -21.22 36.07
N PRO A 33 18.92 -20.99 36.79
CA PRO A 33 19.22 -21.69 38.04
C PRO A 33 18.13 -21.55 39.13
N ASN A 34 17.35 -20.46 39.09
CA ASN A 34 16.22 -20.22 40.00
C ASN A 34 14.89 -20.86 39.53
N GLY A 35 14.89 -21.58 38.39
CA GLY A 35 13.72 -22.32 37.91
C GLY A 35 12.74 -21.54 37.02
N HIS A 36 13.03 -20.30 36.61
CA HIS A 36 12.18 -19.57 35.66
C HIS A 36 12.29 -20.14 34.23
N PRO A 37 11.16 -20.46 33.57
CA PRO A 37 11.15 -20.92 32.18
C PRO A 37 11.42 -19.76 31.22
N GLN A 38 12.22 -20.04 30.19
CA GLN A 38 12.64 -19.09 29.17
C GLN A 38 12.67 -19.78 27.81
N ALA A 39 12.44 -19.02 26.76
CA ALA A 39 12.60 -19.50 25.38
C ALA A 39 13.16 -18.35 24.55
N TYR A 40 14.08 -18.66 23.63
CA TYR A 40 14.49 -17.68 22.64
C TYR A 40 13.36 -17.54 21.62
N THR A 41 12.60 -16.47 21.75
CA THR A 41 11.65 -16.06 20.71
C THR A 41 12.40 -15.18 19.72
N GLU A 42 13.02 -15.78 18.71
CA GLU A 42 13.23 -15.02 17.48
C GLU A 42 11.84 -14.74 16.89
N PRO A 43 11.52 -13.51 16.45
CA PRO A 43 10.38 -13.34 15.57
C PRO A 43 10.70 -14.19 14.33
N ASP A 44 10.02 -15.33 14.26
CA ASP A 44 10.25 -16.40 13.27
C ASP A 44 10.65 -15.76 11.94
N ILE A 45 11.83 -16.07 11.41
CA ILE A 45 12.30 -15.45 10.16
C ILE A 45 11.21 -15.57 9.08
N GLU A 46 10.43 -16.64 9.13
CA GLU A 46 9.23 -16.84 8.33
C GLU A 46 8.12 -15.81 8.59
N VAL A 47 7.82 -15.47 9.85
CA VAL A 47 6.89 -14.39 10.23
C VAL A 47 7.38 -13.03 9.75
N LEU A 48 8.67 -12.72 9.92
CA LEU A 48 9.24 -11.47 9.40
C LEU A 48 9.19 -11.42 7.86
N ARG A 49 9.50 -12.52 7.18
CA ARG A 49 9.36 -12.64 5.72
C ARG A 49 7.91 -12.47 5.28
N LYS A 50 6.95 -13.09 5.98
CA LYS A 50 5.51 -12.93 5.70
C LYS A 50 5.06 -11.48 5.87
N LYS A 51 5.50 -10.80 6.93
CA LYS A 51 5.22 -9.37 7.15
C LYS A 51 5.85 -8.50 6.06
N LEU A 52 7.10 -8.76 5.69
CA LEU A 52 7.79 -8.02 4.62
C LEU A 52 7.06 -8.19 3.28
N LEU A 53 6.67 -9.42 2.92
CA LEU A 53 5.91 -9.69 1.70
C LEU A 53 4.53 -9.04 1.72
N ALA A 54 3.84 -9.06 2.85
CA ALA A 54 2.55 -8.40 3.01
C ALA A 54 2.66 -6.88 2.81
N GLU A 55 3.68 -6.26 3.40
CA GLU A 55 3.89 -4.81 3.27
C GLU A 55 4.34 -4.42 1.85
N GLN A 56 5.18 -5.23 1.21
CA GLN A 56 5.55 -5.03 -0.20
C GLN A 56 4.33 -5.08 -1.12
N ARG A 57 3.45 -6.07 -0.94
CA ARG A 57 2.19 -6.18 -1.69
C ARG A 57 1.29 -4.97 -1.44
N ARG A 58 1.21 -4.51 -0.20
CA ARG A 58 0.44 -3.33 0.17
C ARG A 58 0.98 -2.07 -0.50
N SER A 59 2.30 -1.86 -0.47
CA SER A 59 2.96 -0.74 -1.16
C SER A 59 2.68 -0.76 -2.66
N GLN A 60 2.89 -1.91 -3.31
CA GLN A 60 2.64 -2.08 -4.74
C GLN A 60 1.17 -1.81 -5.10
N HIS A 61 0.24 -2.25 -4.26
CA HIS A 61 -1.18 -2.00 -4.44
C HIS A 61 -1.50 -0.50 -4.38
N PHE A 62 -0.96 0.22 -3.39
CA PHE A 62 -1.16 1.67 -3.28
C PHE A 62 -0.50 2.44 -4.43
N GLU A 63 0.70 2.05 -4.85
CA GLU A 63 1.35 2.64 -6.03
C GLU A 63 0.51 2.46 -7.29
N THR A 64 -0.04 1.26 -7.50
CA THR A 64 -0.91 0.97 -8.65
C THR A 64 -2.17 1.82 -8.61
N GLN A 65 -2.80 1.95 -7.43
CA GLN A 65 -3.98 2.82 -7.27
C GLN A 65 -3.66 4.28 -7.52
N LEU A 66 -2.54 4.78 -6.98
CA LEU A 66 -2.11 6.16 -7.13
C LEU A 66 -1.84 6.48 -8.60
N ASN A 67 -1.09 5.63 -9.28
CA ASN A 67 -0.79 5.80 -10.71
C ASN A 67 -2.07 5.77 -11.55
N GLY A 68 -2.98 4.81 -11.29
CA GLY A 68 -4.26 4.77 -11.98
C GLY A 68 -5.12 6.02 -11.74
N ALA A 69 -5.14 6.55 -10.51
CA ALA A 69 -5.84 7.78 -10.20
C ALA A 69 -5.23 9.00 -10.90
N LEU A 70 -3.90 9.10 -10.93
CA LEU A 70 -3.19 10.18 -11.62
C LEU A 70 -3.45 10.15 -13.13
N ASP A 71 -3.42 8.96 -13.73
CA ASP A 71 -3.71 8.79 -15.15
C ASP A 71 -5.15 9.19 -15.48
N ASN A 72 -6.12 8.78 -14.67
CA ASN A 72 -7.52 9.19 -14.81
C ASN A 72 -7.71 10.70 -14.65
N LEU A 73 -7.00 11.33 -13.71
CA LEU A 73 -7.03 12.79 -13.56
C LEU A 73 -6.41 13.50 -14.77
N ASN A 74 -5.35 12.94 -15.36
CA ASN A 74 -4.72 13.51 -16.53
C ASN A 74 -5.58 13.37 -17.80
N THR A 75 -6.25 12.22 -17.99
CA THR A 75 -7.16 12.00 -19.11
C THR A 75 -8.37 12.94 -19.04
N THR A 76 -9.04 13.01 -17.89
CA THR A 76 -10.18 13.91 -17.65
C THR A 76 -9.80 15.38 -17.84
N LYS A 77 -8.65 15.82 -17.29
CA LYS A 77 -8.13 17.19 -17.52
C LYS A 77 -7.91 17.47 -19.02
N LYS A 78 -7.37 16.50 -19.75
CA LYS A 78 -7.12 16.64 -21.20
C LYS A 78 -8.43 16.74 -21.98
N GLU A 79 -9.44 15.96 -21.61
CA GLU A 79 -10.78 16.01 -22.20
C GLU A 79 -11.49 17.32 -21.92
N LEU A 80 -11.51 17.78 -20.66
CA LEU A 80 -12.05 19.09 -20.27
C LEU A 80 -11.39 20.22 -21.07
N ARG A 81 -10.05 20.21 -21.19
CA ARG A 81 -9.33 21.21 -21.99
C ARG A 81 -9.73 21.17 -23.46
N ARG A 82 -9.90 19.98 -24.04
CA ARG A 82 -10.36 19.82 -25.43
C ARG A 82 -11.77 20.34 -25.62
N THR A 83 -12.70 20.02 -24.72
CA THR A 83 -14.08 20.49 -24.76
C THR A 83 -14.14 22.00 -24.63
N LYS A 84 -13.44 22.58 -23.65
CA LYS A 84 -13.34 24.04 -23.47
C LYS A 84 -12.81 24.73 -24.73
N LYS A 85 -11.75 24.18 -25.35
CA LYS A 85 -11.21 24.72 -26.60
C LYS A 85 -12.22 24.67 -27.75
N ARG A 86 -13.00 23.59 -27.88
CA ARG A 86 -14.03 23.46 -28.93
C ARG A 86 -15.16 24.45 -28.74
N VAL A 87 -15.70 24.54 -27.53
CA VAL A 87 -16.79 25.48 -27.21
C VAL A 87 -16.35 26.91 -27.49
N ASN A 88 -15.14 27.28 -27.05
CA ASN A 88 -14.57 28.61 -27.31
C ASN A 88 -14.35 28.90 -28.81
N ALA A 89 -14.14 27.85 -29.62
CA ALA A 89 -14.01 27.97 -31.07
C ALA A 89 -15.36 27.93 -31.80
N GLY A 90 -16.50 27.97 -31.09
CA GLY A 90 -17.83 27.89 -31.69
C GLY A 90 -18.22 26.49 -32.15
N VAL A 91 -17.53 25.44 -31.72
CA VAL A 91 -17.79 24.05 -32.14
C VAL A 91 -18.62 23.32 -31.07
N CYS A 92 -19.77 22.77 -31.48
CA CYS A 92 -20.62 21.96 -30.60
C CYS A 92 -19.90 20.67 -30.13
N PRO A 93 -19.86 20.37 -28.82
CA PRO A 93 -19.21 19.15 -28.29
C PRO A 93 -19.82 17.84 -28.79
N TYR A 94 -21.13 17.83 -29.06
CA TYR A 94 -21.90 16.61 -29.34
C TYR A 94 -21.92 16.26 -30.83
N CYS A 95 -22.25 17.22 -31.71
CA CYS A 95 -22.33 16.99 -33.15
C CYS A 95 -21.09 17.49 -33.94
N ARG A 96 -20.12 18.13 -33.27
CA ARG A 96 -18.84 18.60 -33.84
C ARG A 96 -18.96 19.62 -34.99
N ARG A 97 -20.12 20.26 -35.14
CA ARG A 97 -20.35 21.33 -36.14
C ARG A 97 -20.06 22.71 -35.54
N HIS A 98 -19.66 23.65 -36.38
CA HIS A 98 -19.45 25.05 -36.00
C HIS A 98 -20.75 25.83 -36.04
N PHE A 99 -20.99 26.68 -35.03
CA PHE A 99 -22.13 27.58 -34.93
C PHE A 99 -21.68 28.91 -34.34
N THR A 100 -22.24 30.00 -34.84
CA THR A 100 -22.03 31.34 -34.25
C THR A 100 -22.62 31.45 -32.85
N ASN A 101 -23.75 30.78 -32.59
CA ASN A 101 -24.37 30.67 -31.28
C ASN A 101 -24.54 29.19 -30.90
N VAL A 102 -23.53 28.65 -30.22
CA VAL A 102 -23.48 27.24 -29.81
C VAL A 102 -24.53 26.93 -28.73
N GLU A 103 -24.80 27.87 -27.82
CA GLU A 103 -25.79 27.72 -26.75
C GLU A 103 -27.19 27.43 -27.33
N ARG A 104 -27.66 28.28 -28.25
CA ARG A 104 -28.95 28.07 -28.93
C ARG A 104 -29.00 26.72 -29.66
N HIS A 105 -27.91 26.32 -30.31
CA HIS A 105 -27.84 25.03 -30.99
C HIS A 105 -28.00 23.86 -30.01
N ILE A 106 -27.30 23.88 -28.87
CA ILE A 106 -27.38 22.84 -27.84
C ILE A 106 -28.82 22.75 -27.29
N HIS A 107 -29.46 23.87 -26.94
CA HIS A 107 -30.84 23.85 -26.44
C HIS A 107 -31.86 23.29 -27.45
N CYS A 108 -31.68 23.55 -28.74
CA CYS A 108 -32.63 23.09 -29.77
C CYS A 108 -32.36 21.66 -30.26
N LYS A 109 -31.11 21.20 -30.26
CA LYS A 109 -30.71 19.93 -30.90
C LYS A 109 -30.13 18.89 -29.94
N HIS A 110 -29.71 19.31 -28.75
CA HIS A 110 -29.17 18.47 -27.68
C HIS A 110 -29.82 18.78 -26.32
N PRO A 111 -31.16 18.87 -26.21
CA PRO A 111 -31.84 19.21 -24.96
C PRO A 111 -31.57 18.19 -23.83
N GLU A 112 -31.29 16.94 -24.20
CA GLU A 112 -30.99 15.83 -23.29
C GLU A 112 -29.69 16.04 -22.49
N GLU A 113 -28.72 16.79 -23.02
CA GLU A 113 -27.43 17.03 -22.35
C GLU A 113 -27.45 18.28 -21.47
N VAL A 114 -28.53 19.09 -21.50
CA VAL A 114 -28.68 20.30 -20.67
C VAL A 114 -29.32 19.98 -19.31
N HIS A 115 -30.16 18.95 -19.25
CA HIS A 115 -30.97 18.60 -18.07
C HIS A 115 -30.44 17.36 -17.32
N LYS A 116 -29.22 16.94 -17.66
CA LYS A 116 -28.56 15.75 -17.14
C LYS A 116 -27.67 16.10 -15.95
#